data_AF-A0A7L4I8Z6-F1
#
_entry.id   AF-A0A7L4I8Z6-F1
#
_cell.length_a   1.000
_cell.length_b   1.000
_cell.length_c   1.000
_cell.angle_alpha   90.00
_cell.angle_beta   90.00
_cell.angle_gamma   90.00
#
_symmetry.space_group_name_H-M   'P 1'
#
loop_
_entity.id
_entity.type
_entity.pdbx_description
1 polymer ?
#
loop_
_entity_poly.entity_id
_entity_poly.type
_entity_poly.pdbx_seq_one_letter_code
_entity_poly.pdbx_strand_id
1 'polypeptide(L)'
;EEEDDFGYRLFPDRNKKPQSFLVRSLFTFHNKCQLMLRMTLETNPYAQLLLEAMKQSGCTVFNDRHFSCENCDGCVSGGFDSATSQIVLCQNNIRHQSHMNRVVTHELIHAFDHCRAHVDWFKNVKHLACSEV
;
A
#
# COMPACT_ATOMS: atom_id res chain seq x y z
N GLU A 1 -23.98 7.00 15.76
CA GLU A 1 -23.15 6.33 14.75
C GLU A 1 -21.93 7.21 14.59
N GLU A 2 -20.83 6.87 15.25
CA GLU A 2 -19.54 7.53 14.96
C GLU A 2 -19.14 7.00 13.57
N GLU A 3 -19.04 7.89 12.59
CA GLU A 3 -18.41 7.53 11.31
C GLU A 3 -16.95 7.17 11.64
N ASP A 4 -16.60 5.89 11.50
CA ASP A 4 -15.22 5.42 11.63
C ASP A 4 -14.35 6.25 10.65
N ASP A 5 -13.45 7.08 11.16
CA ASP A 5 -12.54 7.87 10.32
C ASP A 5 -11.43 6.96 9.79
N PHE A 6 -11.70 6.36 8.63
CA PHE A 6 -10.77 5.48 7.90
C PHE A 6 -9.53 6.23 7.34
N GLY A 7 -9.36 7.53 7.61
CA GLY A 7 -8.25 8.32 7.07
C GLY A 7 -8.32 8.52 5.55
N TYR A 8 -9.42 8.12 4.90
CA TYR A 8 -9.59 8.21 3.44
C TYR A 8 -9.46 9.63 2.88
N ARG A 9 -9.59 10.66 3.73
CA ARG A 9 -9.32 12.05 3.36
C ARG A 9 -7.88 12.28 2.90
N LEU A 10 -6.93 11.45 3.35
CA LEU A 10 -5.51 11.50 2.95
C LEU A 10 -5.27 10.87 1.57
N PHE A 11 -6.23 10.10 1.04
CA PHE A 11 -6.16 9.38 -0.23
C PHE A 11 -7.26 9.83 -1.20
N PRO A 12 -7.23 11.09 -1.67
CA PRO A 12 -8.31 11.69 -2.46
C PRO A 12 -8.54 11.02 -3.83
N ASP A 13 -7.54 10.31 -4.38
CA ASP A 13 -7.68 9.60 -5.65
C ASP A 13 -8.61 8.38 -5.57
N ARG A 14 -8.87 7.84 -4.38
CA ARG A 14 -9.77 6.69 -4.17
C ARG A 14 -11.24 7.01 -4.37
N ASN A 15 -11.62 8.27 -4.17
CA ASN A 15 -12.99 8.75 -4.35
C ASN A 15 -13.26 9.26 -5.78
N LYS A 16 -12.24 9.28 -6.65
CA LYS A 16 -12.41 9.71 -8.04
C LYS A 16 -12.95 8.55 -8.88
N LYS A 17 -13.92 8.85 -9.75
CA LYS A 17 -14.37 7.88 -10.77
C LYS A 17 -13.15 7.43 -11.59
N PRO A 18 -13.04 6.13 -11.93
CA PRO A 18 -11.91 5.61 -12.67
C PRO A 18 -11.79 6.39 -14.00
N GLN A 19 -10.70 7.14 -14.13
CA GLN A 19 -10.39 7.79 -15.39
C GLN A 19 -9.97 6.73 -16.41
N SER A 20 -10.32 6.96 -17.68
CA SER A 20 -9.98 6.08 -18.80
C SER A 20 -8.50 5.66 -18.74
N PHE A 21 -8.24 4.37 -18.99
CA PHE A 21 -6.91 3.75 -18.97
C PHE A 21 -5.87 4.53 -19.81
N LEU A 22 -6.32 5.16 -20.90
CA LEU A 22 -5.50 6.00 -21.79
C LEU A 22 -5.00 7.27 -21.10
N VAL A 23 -5.76 7.85 -20.17
CA VAL A 23 -5.37 9.06 -19.42
C VAL A 23 -4.35 8.72 -18.34
N ARG A 24 -4.44 7.52 -17.73
CA ARG A 24 -3.51 7.04 -16.69
C ARG A 24 -2.09 6.81 -17.22
N SER A 25 -1.96 6.35 -18.47
CA SER A 25 -0.67 6.06 -19.12
C SER A 25 0.15 7.31 -19.48
N LEU A 26 -0.49 8.48 -19.61
CA LEU A 26 0.15 9.73 -20.04
C LEU A 26 0.88 10.48 -18.90
N PHE A 27 0.70 10.09 -17.63
CA PHE A 27 1.41 10.70 -16.51
C PHE A 27 2.76 10.01 -16.27
N THR A 28 3.86 10.69 -16.61
CA THR A 28 5.25 10.22 -16.44
C THR A 28 5.56 9.75 -15.00
N PHE A 29 4.89 10.30 -13.99
CA PHE A 29 5.02 9.91 -12.58
C PHE A 29 4.48 8.51 -12.28
N HIS A 30 3.42 8.07 -12.97
CA HIS A 30 2.83 6.74 -12.77
C HIS A 30 3.82 5.66 -13.21
N ASN A 31 4.49 5.89 -14.35
CA ASN A 31 5.54 4.99 -14.85
C ASN A 31 6.73 4.92 -13.88
N LYS A 32 7.08 6.03 -13.21
CA LYS A 32 8.16 6.04 -12.20
C LYS A 32 7.79 5.24 -10.96
N CYS A 33 6.58 5.43 -10.42
CA CYS A 33 6.12 4.67 -9.24
C CYS A 33 6.11 3.17 -9.53
N GLN A 34 5.51 2.77 -10.64
CA GLN A 34 5.45 1.36 -11.06
C GLN A 34 6.85 0.75 -11.28
N LEU A 35 7.79 1.52 -11.86
CA LEU A 35 9.16 1.06 -12.02
C LEU A 35 9.88 0.86 -10.68
N MET A 36 9.76 1.82 -9.75
CA MET A 36 10.37 1.70 -8.43
C MET A 36 9.74 0.57 -7.62
N LEU A 37 8.42 0.37 -7.74
CA LEU A 37 7.71 -0.74 -7.13
C LEU A 37 8.24 -2.07 -7.67
N ARG A 38 8.30 -2.26 -8.99
CA ARG A 38 8.86 -3.45 -9.61
C ARG A 38 10.27 -3.73 -9.08
N MET A 39 11.15 -2.73 -9.10
CA MET A 39 12.51 -2.85 -8.57
C MET A 39 12.51 -3.26 -7.09
N THR A 40 11.59 -2.73 -6.29
CA THR A 40 11.46 -3.11 -4.87
C THR A 40 11.10 -4.59 -4.73
N LEU A 41 10.06 -5.05 -5.43
CA LEU A 41 9.58 -6.42 -5.34
C LEU A 41 10.62 -7.44 -5.86
N GLU A 42 11.44 -7.03 -6.83
CA GLU A 42 12.46 -7.88 -7.45
C GLU A 42 13.81 -7.88 -6.72
N THR A 43 14.15 -6.84 -5.94
CA THR A 43 15.51 -6.67 -5.39
C THR A 43 15.59 -6.41 -3.90
N ASN A 44 14.50 -5.99 -3.24
CA ASN A 44 14.52 -5.75 -1.80
C ASN A 44 14.30 -7.06 -1.03
N PRO A 45 15.27 -7.51 -0.20
CA PRO A 45 15.16 -8.81 0.47
C PRO A 45 14.04 -8.86 1.50
N TYR A 46 13.69 -7.73 2.14
CA TYR A 46 12.57 -7.68 3.10
C TYR A 46 11.22 -7.80 2.39
N ALA A 47 11.06 -7.11 1.26
CA ALA A 47 9.85 -7.25 0.44
C ALA A 47 9.70 -8.69 -0.07
N GLN A 48 10.76 -9.31 -0.58
CA GLN A 48 10.73 -10.71 -1.05
C GLN A 48 10.36 -11.68 0.07
N LEU A 49 10.98 -11.53 1.25
CA LEU A 49 10.68 -12.34 2.42
C LEU A 49 9.20 -12.26 2.81
N LEU A 50 8.63 -11.05 2.84
CA LEU A 50 7.22 -10.85 3.17
C LEU A 50 6.30 -11.44 2.10
N LEU A 51 6.60 -11.26 0.82
CA LEU A 51 5.82 -11.85 -0.28
C LEU A 51 5.81 -13.38 -0.22
N GLU A 52 6.95 -14.00 0.11
CA GLU A 52 7.06 -15.45 0.29
C GLU A 52 6.26 -15.92 1.52
N ALA A 53 6.37 -15.23 2.66
CA ALA A 53 5.63 -15.54 3.87
C ALA A 53 4.11 -15.41 3.66
N MET A 54 3.67 -14.35 2.96
CA MET A 54 2.28 -14.14 2.60
C MET A 54 1.75 -15.25 1.67
N LYS A 55 2.54 -15.66 0.68
CA LYS A 55 2.22 -16.80 -0.20
C LYS A 55 2.08 -18.10 0.60
N GLN A 56 2.98 -18.37 1.54
CA GLN A 56 2.92 -19.56 2.41
C GLN A 56 1.72 -19.53 3.37
N SER A 57 1.29 -18.34 3.77
CA SER A 57 0.13 -18.14 4.65
C SER A 57 -1.22 -18.15 3.91
N GLY A 58 -1.22 -18.38 2.58
CA GLY A 58 -2.44 -18.43 1.76
C GLY A 58 -2.93 -17.07 1.24
N CYS A 59 -2.18 -15.99 1.46
CA CYS A 59 -2.54 -14.63 1.03
C CYS A 59 -1.58 -14.15 -0.07
N THR A 60 -1.66 -14.75 -1.26
CA THR A 60 -0.75 -14.39 -2.35
C THR A 60 -0.98 -12.94 -2.81
N VAL A 61 0.10 -12.16 -2.84
CA VAL A 61 0.09 -10.77 -3.31
C VAL A 61 0.38 -10.72 -4.81
N PHE A 62 -0.50 -10.05 -5.55
CA PHE A 62 -0.36 -9.78 -6.99
C PHE A 62 -0.16 -8.29 -7.24
N ASN A 63 0.85 -7.94 -8.03
CA ASN A 63 1.26 -6.55 -8.26
C ASN A 63 0.12 -5.67 -8.79
N ASP A 64 -0.59 -6.15 -9.80
CA ASP A 64 -1.68 -5.47 -10.51
C ASP A 64 -2.97 -5.35 -9.70
N ARG A 65 -3.18 -6.21 -8.69
CA ARG A 65 -4.36 -6.18 -7.82
C ARG A 65 -4.13 -5.45 -6.50
N HIS A 66 -2.98 -5.69 -5.88
CA HIS A 66 -2.73 -5.33 -4.48
C HIS A 66 -1.93 -4.04 -4.34
N PHE A 67 -1.33 -3.50 -5.40
CA PHE A 67 -0.62 -2.22 -5.33
C PHE A 67 -1.31 -1.17 -6.21
N SER A 68 -1.42 0.05 -5.67
CA SER A 68 -1.95 1.21 -6.40
C SER A 68 -1.02 2.41 -6.23
N CYS A 69 -0.58 2.99 -7.34
CA CYS A 69 0.16 4.26 -7.32
C CYS A 69 -0.82 5.42 -7.47
N GLU A 70 -0.90 6.27 -6.45
CA GLU A 70 -1.91 7.33 -6.31
C GLU A 70 -1.28 8.64 -5.85
N ASN A 71 -1.97 9.77 -6.07
CA ASN A 71 -1.62 11.03 -5.42
C ASN A 71 -2.36 11.15 -4.08
N CYS A 72 -1.60 11.44 -3.03
CA CYS A 72 -2.10 11.55 -1.67
C CYS A 72 -1.85 12.96 -1.08
N ASP A 73 -2.36 13.20 0.12
CA ASP A 73 -1.94 14.33 0.95
C ASP A 73 -0.42 14.31 1.20
N GLY A 74 0.21 15.47 1.37
CA GLY A 74 1.66 15.61 1.54
C GLY A 74 2.23 15.00 2.83
N CYS A 75 1.39 14.61 3.78
CA CYS A 75 1.83 14.02 5.06
C CYS A 75 1.97 12.48 5.05
N VAL A 76 1.53 11.79 4.00
CA VAL A 76 1.54 10.32 3.93
C VAL A 76 2.34 9.79 2.74
N SER A 77 3.09 8.71 2.94
CA SER A 77 3.87 8.08 1.85
C SER A 77 3.22 6.82 1.29
N GLY A 78 2.33 6.17 2.05
CA GLY A 78 1.59 4.99 1.66
C GLY A 78 0.50 4.67 2.66
N GLY A 79 -0.19 3.56 2.45
CA GLY A 79 -1.13 2.99 3.41
C GLY A 79 -1.67 1.63 2.96
N PHE A 80 -2.04 0.80 3.93
CA PHE A 80 -2.74 -0.46 3.69
C PHE A 80 -4.24 -0.31 3.94
N ASP A 81 -5.03 -0.58 2.92
CA ASP A 81 -6.48 -0.64 3.03
C ASP A 81 -6.96 -2.07 3.26
N SER A 82 -7.48 -2.32 4.46
CA SER A 82 -7.97 -3.63 4.87
C SER A 82 -9.33 -4.02 4.26
N ALA A 83 -10.14 -3.06 3.81
CA ALA A 83 -11.43 -3.32 3.18
C ALA A 83 -11.30 -3.90 1.76
N THR A 84 -10.25 -3.51 1.06
CA THR A 84 -9.96 -3.85 -0.35
C THR A 84 -8.68 -4.66 -0.52
N SER A 85 -7.93 -4.88 0.56
CA SER A 85 -6.62 -5.52 0.59
C SER A 85 -5.67 -4.87 -0.42
N GLN A 86 -5.58 -3.54 -0.43
CA GLN A 86 -4.69 -2.78 -1.31
C GLN A 86 -3.64 -1.98 -0.53
N ILE A 87 -2.41 -2.04 -1.01
CA ILE A 87 -1.31 -1.17 -0.64
C ILE A 87 -1.33 0.04 -1.58
N VAL A 88 -1.53 1.22 -1.02
CA VAL A 88 -1.50 2.48 -1.73
C VAL A 88 -0.11 3.09 -1.58
N LEU A 89 0.48 3.51 -2.69
CA LEU A 89 1.80 4.13 -2.76
C LEU A 89 1.61 5.57 -3.25
N CYS A 90 1.94 6.53 -2.37
CA CYS A 90 1.73 7.95 -2.65
C CYS A 90 2.84 8.49 -3.54
N GLN A 91 2.65 8.37 -4.85
CA GLN A 91 3.68 8.62 -5.87
C GLN A 91 4.22 10.06 -5.85
N ASN A 92 3.42 11.02 -5.38
CA ASN A 92 3.81 12.42 -5.23
C ASN A 92 4.76 12.67 -4.05
N ASN A 93 4.80 11.75 -3.08
CA ASN A 93 5.60 11.88 -1.86
C ASN A 93 6.82 10.94 -1.86
N ILE A 94 6.79 9.85 -2.64
CA ILE A 94 7.91 8.91 -2.80
C ILE A 94 8.88 9.37 -3.90
N ARG A 95 10.02 9.96 -3.51
CA ARG A 95 10.98 10.58 -4.44
C ARG A 95 12.07 9.64 -4.99
N HIS A 96 12.52 8.68 -4.19
CA HIS A 96 13.69 7.83 -4.49
C HIS A 96 13.46 6.37 -4.11
N GLN A 97 14.23 5.45 -4.70
CA GLN A 97 14.08 4.00 -4.53
C GLN A 97 14.16 3.55 -3.06
N SER A 98 15.06 4.13 -2.26
CA SER A 98 15.19 3.79 -0.84
C SER A 98 13.93 4.15 -0.04
N HIS A 99 13.23 5.22 -0.41
CA HIS A 99 11.95 5.59 0.19
C HIS A 99 10.85 4.61 -0.24
N MET A 100 10.80 4.26 -1.53
CA MET A 100 9.86 3.23 -2.04
C MET A 100 10.04 1.90 -1.30
N ASN A 101 11.30 1.44 -1.16
CA ASN A 101 11.63 0.21 -0.46
C ASN A 101 11.05 0.20 0.97
N ARG A 102 11.23 1.29 1.72
CA ARG A 102 10.72 1.40 3.10
C ARG A 102 9.20 1.37 3.15
N VAL A 103 8.53 2.16 2.29
CA VAL A 103 7.06 2.22 2.25
C VAL A 103 6.50 0.84 1.88
N VAL A 104 6.94 0.24 0.77
CA VAL A 104 6.44 -1.07 0.34
C VAL A 104 6.65 -2.14 1.42
N THR A 105 7.82 -2.17 2.07
CA THR A 105 8.05 -3.13 3.16
C THR A 105 7.11 -2.89 4.34
N HIS A 106 6.92 -1.64 4.75
CA HIS A 106 6.01 -1.28 5.85
C HIS A 106 4.56 -1.67 5.53
N GLU A 107 4.04 -1.31 4.36
CA GLU A 107 2.67 -1.67 3.98
C GLU A 107 2.48 -3.17 3.77
N LEU A 108 3.53 -3.90 3.35
CA LEU A 108 3.50 -5.36 3.30
C LEU A 108 3.43 -6.00 4.68
N ILE A 109 4.01 -5.39 5.72
CA ILE A 109 3.85 -5.85 7.11
C ILE A 109 2.39 -5.74 7.51
N HIS A 110 1.74 -4.61 7.26
CA HIS A 110 0.31 -4.47 7.53
C HIS A 110 -0.54 -5.50 6.78
N ALA A 111 -0.24 -5.73 5.49
CA ALA A 111 -0.93 -6.74 4.70
C ALA A 111 -0.71 -8.17 5.26
N PHE A 112 0.52 -8.47 5.70
CA PHE A 112 0.86 -9.76 6.30
C PHE A 112 0.18 -9.95 7.66
N ASP A 113 0.16 -8.93 8.51
CA ASP A 113 -0.53 -8.96 9.80
C ASP A 113 -2.04 -9.09 9.63
N HIS A 114 -2.62 -8.37 8.66
CA HIS A 114 -4.03 -8.54 8.30
C HIS A 114 -4.35 -9.99 7.95
N CYS A 115 -3.52 -10.61 7.11
CA CYS A 115 -3.67 -11.99 6.66
C CYS A 115 -3.54 -13.00 7.81
N ARG A 116 -2.48 -12.91 8.63
CA ARG A 116 -2.14 -13.96 9.60
C ARG A 116 -2.84 -13.79 10.94
N ALA A 117 -3.05 -12.54 11.36
CA ALA A 117 -3.46 -12.20 12.73
C ALA A 117 -4.88 -11.65 12.79
N HIS A 118 -5.56 -11.45 11.66
CA HIS A 118 -6.92 -10.92 11.58
C HIS A 118 -7.06 -9.63 12.40
N VAL A 119 -6.12 -8.70 12.16
CA VAL A 119 -6.02 -7.41 12.86
C VAL A 119 -7.35 -6.67 12.81
N ASP A 120 -7.77 -6.15 13.97
CA ASP A 120 -8.94 -5.29 14.10
C ASP A 120 -8.45 -3.85 14.10
N TRP A 121 -8.40 -3.28 12.90
CA TRP A 121 -7.76 -2.00 12.61
C TRP A 121 -8.42 -0.79 13.29
N PHE A 122 -9.68 -0.91 13.70
CA PHE A 122 -10.46 0.25 14.16
C PHE A 122 -10.95 0.10 15.59
N LYS A 123 -11.34 -1.10 15.99
CA LYS A 123 -11.97 -1.31 17.31
C LYS A 123 -10.97 -1.76 18.36
N ASN A 124 -9.73 -2.08 17.96
CA ASN A 124 -8.71 -2.57 18.88
C ASN A 124 -7.38 -1.81 18.73
N VAL A 125 -7.20 -0.77 19.55
CA VAL A 125 -5.98 0.05 19.61
C VAL A 125 -4.72 -0.78 19.89
N LYS A 126 -4.82 -1.91 20.61
CA LYS A 126 -3.66 -2.78 20.85
C LYS A 126 -3.24 -3.49 19.57
N HIS A 127 -4.19 -3.92 18.75
CA HIS A 127 -3.89 -4.56 17.47
C HIS A 127 -3.20 -3.55 16.53
N LEU A 128 -3.73 -2.32 16.45
CA LEU A 128 -3.11 -1.24 15.69
C LEU A 128 -1.68 -0.94 16.18
N ALA A 129 -1.48 -0.75 17.48
CA ALA A 129 -0.15 -0.49 18.04
C ALA A 129 0.83 -1.66 17.80
N CYS A 130 0.36 -2.90 17.70
CA CYS A 130 1.19 -4.05 17.37
C CYS A 130 1.52 -4.17 15.87
N SER A 131 0.73 -3.57 14.99
CA SER A 131 1.00 -3.55 13.54
C SER A 131 1.88 -2.38 13.11
N GLU A 132 2.03 -1.36 13.95
CA GLU A 132 2.88 -0.18 13.72
C GLU A 132 4.26 -0.38 14.39
N VAL A 133 5.22 -0.96 13.67
CA VAL A 133 6.58 -1.27 14.16
C VAL A 133 7.66 -0.61 13.31
#